data_AF-A0A2T4B198-F1
#
_entry.id   AF-A0A2T4B198-F1
#
_cell.length_a   1.000
_cell.length_b   1.000
_cell.length_c   1.000
_cell.angle_alpha   90.00
_cell.angle_beta   90.00
_cell.angle_gamma   90.00
#
_symmetry.space_group_name_H-M   'P 1'
#
loop_
_entity.id
_entity.type
_entity.pdbx_description
1 polymer ?
#
loop_
_entity_poly.entity_id
_entity_poly.type
_entity_poly.pdbx_seq_one_letter_code
_entity_poly.pdbx_strand_id
1 'polypeptide(L)'
;MGLLSSYASDKHVQVYALPTGWVHLPDRWIWQDGDDDIIKSRQRLPDYSFLVCHPSGKNILFGAGLPKTSLGPFSHAHDFFGDGSFYIVDTPGHLPGHVTGLAQTGPDEWVMLGGDCCHARSLLDGSRPLSLDGCPGGTSLHVDTDEAIKSMERLRKLDQDDTVFVALSHDATLEGKMPEYPTALNGWRESSWWESIKRERTQALIRPAA
;
A
#
# COMPACT_ATOMS: atom_id res chain seq x y z
N MET A 1 16.40 -12.33 -8.26
CA MET A 1 16.57 -10.96 -8.76
C MET A 1 15.16 -10.39 -8.88
N GLY A 2 14.85 -9.34 -8.14
CA GLY A 2 13.49 -8.79 -8.07
C GLY A 2 13.16 -7.92 -9.28
N LEU A 3 11.87 -7.58 -9.42
CA LEU A 3 11.33 -6.69 -10.44
C LEU A 3 11.98 -5.30 -10.44
N LEU A 4 12.60 -4.90 -9.31
CA LEU A 4 13.20 -3.59 -9.10
C LEU A 4 14.74 -3.60 -9.02
N SER A 5 15.42 -4.76 -9.14
CA SER A 5 16.88 -4.83 -8.91
C SER A 5 17.72 -3.96 -9.85
N SER A 6 17.21 -3.58 -11.04
CA SER A 6 17.88 -2.64 -11.96
C SER A 6 17.77 -1.16 -11.55
N TYR A 7 17.01 -0.86 -10.49
CA TYR A 7 16.75 0.49 -9.98
C TYR A 7 17.28 0.68 -8.56
N ALA A 8 18.07 -0.27 -8.05
CA ALA A 8 18.67 -0.19 -6.74
C ALA A 8 19.71 0.93 -6.65
N SER A 9 19.53 1.78 -5.65
CA SER A 9 20.49 2.77 -5.15
C SER A 9 21.55 2.13 -4.25
N ASP A 10 22.72 2.76 -4.21
CA ASP A 10 23.75 2.53 -3.17
C ASP A 10 23.36 3.16 -1.81
N LYS A 11 22.30 3.98 -1.76
CA LYS A 11 21.78 4.62 -0.54
C LYS A 11 20.40 4.07 -0.18
N HIS A 12 20.17 3.94 1.11
CA HIS A 12 18.91 3.44 1.65
C HIS A 12 18.25 4.51 2.52
N VAL A 13 16.93 4.63 2.41
CA VAL A 13 16.12 5.52 3.27
C VAL A 13 15.63 4.76 4.50
N GLN A 14 15.45 5.47 5.61
CA GLN A 14 14.72 4.93 6.77
C GLN A 14 13.24 5.25 6.62
N VAL A 15 12.38 4.25 6.79
CA VAL A 15 10.92 4.40 6.66
C VAL A 15 10.27 4.06 8.00
N TYR A 16 9.36 4.91 8.47
CA TYR A 16 8.61 4.73 9.70
C TYR A 16 7.11 4.81 9.42
N ALA A 17 6.35 3.81 9.85
CA ALA A 17 4.89 3.86 9.86
C ALA A 17 4.41 4.72 11.05
N LEU A 18 3.63 5.77 10.76
CA LEU A 18 3.03 6.63 11.76
C LEU A 18 1.52 6.36 11.79
N PRO A 19 0.97 5.73 12.85
CA PRO A 19 -0.48 5.63 13.03
C PRO A 19 -1.05 7.03 13.24
N THR A 20 -1.74 7.57 12.23
CA THR A 20 -2.35 8.90 12.24
C THR A 20 -3.80 8.91 12.72
N GLY A 21 -4.40 7.73 12.88
CA GLY A 21 -5.69 7.57 13.55
C GLY A 21 -6.40 6.28 13.11
N TRP A 22 -7.74 6.35 13.05
CA TRP A 22 -8.59 5.27 12.55
C TRP A 22 -9.74 5.83 11.73
N VAL A 23 -10.02 5.21 10.59
CA VAL A 23 -11.21 5.46 9.79
C VAL A 23 -12.28 4.39 10.08
N HIS A 24 -13.55 4.80 10.06
CA HIS A 24 -14.69 3.91 10.31
C HIS A 24 -15.59 3.85 9.08
N LEU A 25 -15.24 2.97 8.14
CA LEU A 25 -15.87 2.86 6.82
C LEU A 25 -16.88 1.70 6.81
N PRO A 26 -18.12 1.91 6.34
CA PRO A 26 -19.06 0.83 6.08
C PRO A 26 -18.49 -0.24 5.15
N ASP A 27 -18.75 -1.51 5.46
CA ASP A 27 -18.24 -2.66 4.67
C ASP A 27 -18.59 -2.52 3.18
N ARG A 28 -19.81 -2.09 2.89
CA ARG A 28 -20.35 -1.89 1.54
C ARG A 28 -19.66 -0.79 0.73
N TRP A 29 -18.94 0.13 1.39
CA TRP A 29 -18.15 1.16 0.68
C TRP A 29 -16.82 0.58 0.17
N ILE A 30 -16.27 -0.41 0.87
CA ILE A 30 -15.00 -1.05 0.55
C ILE A 30 -15.23 -2.20 -0.44
N TRP A 31 -16.24 -3.04 -0.18
CA TRP A 31 -16.47 -4.28 -0.92
C TRP A 31 -17.89 -4.38 -1.48
N GLN A 32 -18.01 -4.90 -2.72
CA GLN A 32 -19.31 -5.05 -3.41
C GLN A 32 -20.24 -6.04 -2.69
N ASP A 33 -19.67 -7.02 -1.98
CA ASP A 33 -20.34 -8.06 -1.19
C ASP A 33 -20.47 -7.67 0.30
N GLY A 34 -20.34 -6.38 0.65
CA GLY A 34 -20.60 -5.86 2.01
C GLY A 34 -22.08 -5.87 2.41
N ASP A 35 -22.35 -5.74 3.71
CA ASP A 35 -23.72 -5.60 4.26
C ASP A 35 -24.26 -4.18 3.97
N ASP A 36 -25.44 -4.08 3.36
CA ASP A 36 -26.10 -2.82 3.01
C ASP A 36 -26.55 -2.01 4.25
N ASP A 37 -26.59 -2.61 5.46
CA ASP A 37 -26.77 -1.87 6.73
C ASP A 37 -25.49 -1.14 7.13
N ILE A 38 -25.25 0.01 6.49
CA ILE A 38 -24.08 0.88 6.69
C ILE A 38 -23.95 1.46 8.12
N ILE A 39 -24.97 1.33 8.96
CA ILE A 39 -24.91 1.76 10.37
C ILE A 39 -24.36 0.61 11.22
N LYS A 40 -24.84 -0.61 10.99
CA LYS A 40 -24.48 -1.83 11.74
C LYS A 40 -23.15 -2.43 11.30
N SER A 41 -22.81 -2.38 10.01
CA SER A 41 -21.63 -3.01 9.43
C SER A 41 -20.59 -1.98 9.01
N ARG A 42 -19.58 -1.79 9.88
CA ARG A 42 -18.50 -0.82 9.69
C ARG A 42 -17.17 -1.39 10.13
N GLN A 43 -16.19 -1.40 9.23
CA GLN A 43 -14.80 -1.67 9.58
C GLN A 43 -14.17 -0.47 10.26
N ARG A 44 -13.49 -0.72 11.39
CA ARG A 44 -12.48 0.18 11.96
C ARG A 44 -11.15 -0.22 11.34
N LEU A 45 -10.58 0.66 10.51
CA LEU A 45 -9.28 0.45 9.88
C LEU A 45 -8.28 1.47 10.45
N PRO A 46 -7.00 1.11 10.63
CA PRO A 46 -5.97 2.09 10.94
C PRO A 46 -5.86 3.11 9.80
N ASP A 47 -5.32 4.27 10.10
CA ASP A 47 -4.81 5.22 9.11
C ASP A 47 -3.31 5.40 9.33
N TYR A 48 -2.52 5.18 8.29
CA TYR A 48 -1.05 5.29 8.32
C TYR A 48 -0.54 6.33 7.34
N SER A 49 0.23 7.28 7.88
CA SER A 49 1.18 8.11 7.13
C SER A 49 2.59 7.56 7.28
N PHE A 50 3.50 7.88 6.37
CA PHE A 50 4.87 7.32 6.39
C PHE A 50 5.94 8.41 6.40
N LEU A 51 6.80 8.41 7.42
CA LEU A 51 7.97 9.27 7.46
C LEU A 51 9.13 8.57 6.76
N VAL A 52 9.67 9.21 5.71
CA VAL A 52 10.87 8.75 4.99
C VAL A 52 12.02 9.71 5.29
N CYS A 53 13.07 9.20 5.93
CA CYS A 53 14.28 9.94 6.29
C CYS A 53 15.44 9.54 5.37
N HIS A 54 16.00 10.50 4.65
CA HIS A 54 17.11 10.29 3.72
C HIS A 54 18.47 10.60 4.39
N PRO A 55 19.54 9.81 4.15
CA PRO A 55 20.87 10.03 4.75
C PRO A 55 21.48 11.43 4.55
N SER A 56 20.99 12.23 3.60
CA SER A 56 21.39 13.64 3.44
C SER A 56 20.73 14.61 4.45
N GLY A 57 19.98 14.12 5.43
CA GLY A 57 19.21 14.92 6.38
C GLY A 57 17.93 15.55 5.79
N LYS A 58 17.49 15.11 4.61
CA LYS A 58 16.19 15.50 4.03
C LYS A 58 15.14 14.48 4.47
N ASN A 59 14.03 14.93 5.03
CA ASN A 59 12.94 14.06 5.46
C ASN A 59 11.65 14.48 4.75
N ILE A 60 10.79 13.52 4.42
CA ILE A 60 9.44 13.74 3.88
C ILE A 60 8.44 12.93 4.69
N LEU A 61 7.33 13.56 5.09
CA LEU A 61 6.14 12.85 5.54
C LEU A 61 5.28 12.61 4.30
N PHE A 62 5.05 11.34 3.95
CA PHE A 62 4.36 10.94 2.74
C PHE A 62 2.93 10.47 3.05
N GLY A 63 1.98 11.17 2.44
CA GLY A 63 0.58 10.80 2.26
C GLY A 63 0.09 11.48 0.98
N ALA A 64 -0.23 10.69 -0.05
CA ALA A 64 -0.77 11.08 -1.36
C ALA A 64 -0.23 12.41 -1.99
N GLY A 65 1.06 12.45 -2.40
CA GLY A 65 1.59 13.49 -3.31
C GLY A 65 3.14 13.54 -3.44
N LEU A 66 3.78 13.91 -4.56
CA LEU A 66 3.33 14.15 -5.96
C LEU A 66 4.45 13.74 -6.99
N PRO A 67 4.12 13.42 -8.27
CA PRO A 67 5.00 12.72 -9.24
C PRO A 67 5.53 13.65 -10.39
N LYS A 68 6.24 13.25 -11.48
CA LYS A 68 6.43 11.98 -12.23
C LYS A 68 7.84 11.83 -12.86
N THR A 69 8.32 10.59 -13.01
CA THR A 69 9.30 10.12 -14.03
C THR A 69 8.83 8.75 -14.62
N SER A 70 9.45 7.58 -14.35
CA SER A 70 8.98 6.22 -14.79
C SER A 70 9.72 5.05 -14.08
N LEU A 71 9.06 3.93 -13.69
CA LEU A 71 9.68 2.83 -12.90
C LEU A 71 8.88 1.51 -12.91
N GLY A 72 9.53 0.38 -13.24
CA GLY A 72 8.95 -0.97 -13.06
C GLY A 72 7.59 -1.15 -13.78
N PRO A 73 6.53 -1.66 -13.12
CA PRO A 73 5.20 -1.78 -13.72
C PRO A 73 4.43 -0.46 -13.86
N PHE A 74 5.03 0.67 -13.46
CA PHE A 74 4.40 1.99 -13.46
C PHE A 74 4.97 2.87 -14.58
N SER A 75 4.08 3.35 -15.45
CA SER A 75 4.44 4.28 -16.53
C SER A 75 5.01 5.61 -16.01
N HIS A 76 4.69 5.98 -14.77
CA HIS A 76 5.06 7.26 -14.16
C HIS A 76 5.53 7.09 -12.71
N ALA A 77 6.78 7.48 -12.43
CA ALA A 77 7.39 7.38 -11.10
C ALA A 77 8.59 8.33 -10.92
N HIS A 78 8.50 9.30 -10.02
CA HIS A 78 9.50 10.35 -9.81
C HIS A 78 10.56 9.96 -8.78
N ASP A 79 11.84 9.87 -9.15
CA ASP A 79 12.93 9.81 -8.18
C ASP A 79 13.03 11.16 -7.44
N PHE A 80 12.59 11.17 -6.18
CA PHE A 80 12.41 12.41 -5.42
C PHE A 80 13.72 12.93 -4.82
N PHE A 81 14.67 12.03 -4.51
CA PHE A 81 15.98 12.42 -3.99
C PHE A 81 17.04 12.55 -5.09
N GLY A 82 16.80 11.96 -6.27
CA GLY A 82 17.71 11.99 -7.42
C GLY A 82 18.85 10.98 -7.32
N ASP A 83 18.68 9.94 -6.49
CA ASP A 83 19.64 8.85 -6.28
C ASP A 83 18.99 7.45 -6.21
N GLY A 84 17.73 7.32 -6.59
CA GLY A 84 17.00 6.05 -6.67
C GLY A 84 16.54 5.46 -5.33
N SER A 85 16.77 6.14 -4.21
CA SER A 85 16.42 5.62 -2.88
C SER A 85 14.93 5.75 -2.51
N PHE A 86 14.20 6.69 -3.15
CA PHE A 86 12.75 6.86 -2.98
C PHE A 86 12.09 7.43 -4.23
N TYR A 87 11.00 6.78 -4.66
CA TYR A 87 10.20 7.19 -5.80
C TYR A 87 8.75 7.52 -5.43
N ILE A 88 8.16 8.52 -6.09
CA ILE A 88 6.74 8.83 -6.02
C ILE A 88 6.06 8.33 -7.31
N VAL A 89 5.14 7.38 -7.17
CA VAL A 89 4.65 6.50 -8.22
C VAL A 89 3.17 6.73 -8.50
N ASP A 90 2.77 6.88 -9.76
CA ASP A 90 1.36 7.06 -10.14
C ASP A 90 0.52 5.80 -9.87
N THR A 91 -0.59 6.01 -9.16
CA THR A 91 -1.63 5.00 -8.87
C THR A 91 -3.03 5.62 -8.95
N PRO A 92 -3.41 6.20 -10.10
CA PRO A 92 -4.72 6.81 -10.29
C PRO A 92 -5.86 5.79 -10.14
N GLY A 93 -7.04 6.30 -9.81
CA GLY A 93 -8.28 5.53 -9.72
C GLY A 93 -9.11 5.89 -8.50
N HIS A 94 -8.50 5.87 -7.30
CA HIS A 94 -9.15 6.40 -6.09
C HIS A 94 -9.53 7.88 -6.28
N LEU A 95 -8.53 8.71 -6.59
CA LEU A 95 -8.68 10.08 -7.04
C LEU A 95 -7.81 10.31 -8.29
N PRO A 96 -8.19 11.23 -9.20
CA PRO A 96 -7.31 11.70 -10.25
C PRO A 96 -6.01 12.27 -9.66
N GLY A 97 -4.86 11.72 -10.06
CA GLY A 97 -3.56 12.12 -9.52
C GLY A 97 -3.16 11.47 -8.19
N HIS A 98 -3.87 10.43 -7.71
CA HIS A 98 -3.41 9.61 -6.60
C HIS A 98 -2.03 8.97 -6.90
N VAL A 99 -1.17 8.95 -5.90
CA VAL A 99 0.20 8.43 -5.97
C VAL A 99 0.56 7.65 -4.70
N THR A 100 1.56 6.80 -4.85
CA THR A 100 2.16 5.93 -3.83
C THR A 100 3.65 6.19 -3.70
N GLY A 101 4.24 5.88 -2.55
CA GLY A 101 5.69 5.95 -2.36
C GLY A 101 6.33 4.58 -2.58
N LEU A 102 7.54 4.52 -3.15
CA LEU A 102 8.32 3.30 -3.26
C LEU A 102 9.74 3.56 -2.76
N ALA A 103 10.04 3.03 -1.58
CA ALA A 103 11.25 3.30 -0.82
C ALA A 103 12.20 2.10 -0.84
N GLN A 104 13.48 2.30 -1.08
CA GLN A 104 14.49 1.27 -0.89
C GLN A 104 15.01 1.29 0.55
N THR A 105 14.68 0.27 1.32
CA THR A 105 15.05 0.16 2.74
C THR A 105 16.28 -0.70 2.99
N GLY A 106 16.70 -1.49 1.99
CA GLY A 106 17.93 -2.29 2.01
C GLY A 106 18.29 -2.88 0.64
N PRO A 107 19.38 -3.66 0.53
CA PRO A 107 19.76 -4.35 -0.71
C PRO A 107 18.70 -5.38 -1.11
N ASP A 108 18.11 -5.24 -2.31
CA ASP A 108 16.91 -5.99 -2.73
C ASP A 108 15.81 -5.99 -1.65
N GLU A 109 15.60 -4.85 -0.97
CA GLU A 109 14.53 -4.67 0.02
C GLU A 109 13.83 -3.31 -0.20
N TRP A 110 12.54 -3.38 -0.51
CA TRP A 110 11.70 -2.23 -0.85
C TRP A 110 10.39 -2.20 -0.05
N VAL A 111 9.92 -1.00 0.28
CA VAL A 111 8.58 -0.79 0.86
C VAL A 111 7.75 0.09 -0.07
N MET A 112 6.59 -0.42 -0.47
CA MET A 112 5.58 0.28 -1.26
C MET A 112 4.52 0.86 -0.32
N LEU A 113 4.49 2.18 -0.23
CA LEU A 113 3.58 2.99 0.58
C LEU A 113 2.30 3.23 -0.22
N GLY A 114 1.34 2.31 -0.06
CA GLY A 114 0.20 2.11 -0.93
C GLY A 114 -0.93 3.15 -0.85
N GLY A 115 -0.97 3.96 0.20
CA GLY A 115 -2.01 4.98 0.40
C GLY A 115 -3.41 4.40 0.23
N ASP A 116 -4.27 5.17 -0.45
CA ASP A 116 -5.66 4.83 -0.76
C ASP A 116 -5.81 4.24 -2.18
N CYS A 117 -4.71 3.80 -2.80
CA CYS A 117 -4.78 3.01 -4.03
C CYS A 117 -5.63 1.74 -3.82
N CYS A 118 -5.67 1.24 -2.58
CA CYS A 118 -6.44 0.07 -2.20
C CYS A 118 -6.81 0.12 -0.71
N HIS A 119 -8.10 0.18 -0.39
CA HIS A 119 -8.61 0.38 0.97
C HIS A 119 -8.57 -0.87 1.88
N ALA A 120 -8.26 -2.06 1.33
CA ALA A 120 -8.18 -3.30 2.10
C ALA A 120 -7.26 -4.32 1.43
N ARG A 121 -6.65 -5.23 2.20
CA ARG A 121 -5.80 -6.32 1.67
C ARG A 121 -6.57 -7.24 0.71
N SER A 122 -7.82 -7.56 1.03
CA SER A 122 -8.67 -8.47 0.24
C SER A 122 -9.05 -7.93 -1.15
N LEU A 123 -9.02 -6.61 -1.34
CA LEU A 123 -9.12 -5.99 -2.67
C LEU A 123 -7.80 -6.16 -3.44
N LEU A 124 -6.67 -5.93 -2.76
CA LEU A 124 -5.34 -6.03 -3.37
C LEU A 124 -4.99 -7.47 -3.76
N ASP A 125 -5.28 -8.48 -2.92
CA ASP A 125 -5.06 -9.90 -3.28
C ASP A 125 -6.15 -10.45 -4.23
N GLY A 126 -7.32 -9.79 -4.29
CA GLY A 126 -8.44 -10.17 -5.16
C GLY A 126 -9.40 -11.19 -4.56
N SER A 127 -9.28 -11.50 -3.27
CA SER A 127 -10.21 -12.37 -2.54
C SER A 127 -11.61 -11.77 -2.35
N ARG A 128 -11.76 -10.44 -2.43
CA ARG A 128 -13.06 -9.75 -2.44
C ARG A 128 -13.18 -8.74 -3.59
N PRO A 129 -14.39 -8.56 -4.15
CA PRO A 129 -14.64 -7.62 -5.23
C PRO A 129 -14.61 -6.16 -4.75
N LEU A 130 -14.08 -5.27 -5.61
CA LEU A 130 -14.17 -3.83 -5.43
C LEU A 130 -15.64 -3.37 -5.44
N SER A 131 -16.04 -2.57 -4.46
CA SER A 131 -17.37 -1.94 -4.50
C SER A 131 -17.44 -0.88 -5.59
N LEU A 132 -18.41 -1.02 -6.50
CA LEU A 132 -18.69 -0.10 -7.60
C LEU A 132 -19.79 0.92 -7.23
N ASP A 133 -20.62 0.57 -6.27
CA ASP A 133 -21.73 1.35 -5.72
C ASP A 133 -21.80 1.22 -4.18
N GLY A 134 -22.71 1.96 -3.54
CA GLY A 134 -22.97 1.86 -2.09
C GLY A 134 -22.38 2.98 -1.23
N CYS A 135 -21.45 3.79 -1.74
CA CYS A 135 -21.08 5.06 -1.09
C CYS A 135 -22.21 6.11 -1.21
N PRO A 136 -22.22 7.17 -0.38
CA PRO A 136 -23.22 8.22 -0.45
C PRO A 136 -23.22 8.88 -1.83
N GLY A 137 -24.36 8.83 -2.53
CA GLY A 137 -24.46 9.22 -3.94
C GLY A 137 -24.56 8.05 -4.92
N GLY A 138 -24.42 6.80 -4.46
CA GLY A 138 -24.58 5.59 -5.27
C GLY A 138 -23.34 5.18 -6.06
N THR A 139 -22.15 5.60 -5.63
CA THR A 139 -20.87 5.39 -6.32
C THR A 139 -19.91 4.50 -5.51
N SER A 140 -18.72 4.24 -6.06
CA SER A 140 -17.57 3.65 -5.37
C SER A 140 -16.84 4.68 -4.48
N LEU A 141 -15.93 4.19 -3.61
CA LEU A 141 -14.83 4.99 -3.01
C LEU A 141 -13.76 5.39 -4.04
N HIS A 142 -13.79 4.83 -5.25
CA HIS A 142 -12.86 5.18 -6.33
C HIS A 142 -13.59 5.99 -7.42
N VAL A 143 -13.06 7.16 -7.76
CA VAL A 143 -13.63 8.05 -8.79
C VAL A 143 -13.57 7.43 -10.20
N ASP A 144 -12.52 6.66 -10.48
CA ASP A 144 -12.37 5.87 -11.70
C ASP A 144 -12.05 4.42 -11.30
N THR A 145 -13.07 3.57 -11.31
CA THR A 145 -12.98 2.16 -10.92
C THR A 145 -12.12 1.35 -11.88
N ASP A 146 -12.17 1.66 -13.18
CA ASP A 146 -11.43 0.92 -14.21
C ASP A 146 -9.93 1.21 -14.12
N GLU A 147 -9.53 2.45 -13.83
CA GLU A 147 -8.12 2.75 -13.57
C GLU A 147 -7.67 2.33 -12.16
N ALA A 148 -8.56 2.35 -11.17
CA ALA A 148 -8.26 1.79 -9.83
C ALA A 148 -7.93 0.29 -9.92
N ILE A 149 -8.68 -0.48 -10.70
CA ILE A 149 -8.40 -1.91 -10.95
C ILE A 149 -7.02 -2.09 -11.60
N LYS A 150 -6.69 -1.31 -12.63
CA LYS A 150 -5.35 -1.37 -13.28
C LYS A 150 -4.22 -0.99 -12.31
N SER A 151 -4.44 0.00 -11.43
CA SER A 151 -3.47 0.38 -10.39
C SER A 151 -3.30 -0.73 -9.34
N MET A 152 -4.39 -1.33 -8.87
CA MET A 152 -4.35 -2.48 -7.96
C MET A 152 -3.65 -3.70 -8.60
N GLU A 153 -3.83 -3.97 -9.89
CA GLU A 153 -3.08 -5.03 -10.60
C GLU A 153 -1.57 -4.78 -10.65
N ARG A 154 -1.14 -3.52 -10.82
CA ARG A 154 0.29 -3.13 -10.76
C ARG A 154 0.86 -3.36 -9.36
N LEU A 155 0.11 -2.99 -8.31
CA LEU A 155 0.51 -3.24 -6.91
C LEU A 155 0.52 -4.74 -6.58
N ARG A 156 -0.46 -5.52 -7.06
CA ARG A 156 -0.53 -6.97 -6.86
C ARG A 156 0.68 -7.70 -7.43
N LYS A 157 1.20 -7.25 -8.58
CA LYS A 157 2.45 -7.77 -9.17
C LYS A 157 3.67 -7.48 -8.31
N LEU A 158 3.69 -6.36 -7.57
CA LEU A 158 4.75 -6.08 -6.60
C LEU A 158 4.57 -6.82 -5.27
N ASP A 159 3.35 -6.99 -4.75
CA ASP A 159 3.08 -7.76 -3.51
C ASP A 159 3.42 -9.26 -3.66
N GLN A 160 3.56 -9.73 -4.90
CA GLN A 160 4.06 -11.07 -5.27
C GLN A 160 5.59 -11.16 -5.35
N ASP A 161 6.32 -10.05 -5.27
CA ASP A 161 7.79 -10.04 -5.28
C ASP A 161 8.33 -10.12 -3.84
N ASP A 162 9.12 -11.15 -3.54
CA ASP A 162 9.74 -11.36 -2.24
C ASP A 162 10.71 -10.23 -1.80
N THR A 163 11.04 -9.28 -2.69
CA THR A 163 11.85 -8.08 -2.41
C THR A 163 11.02 -6.83 -2.10
N VAL A 164 9.68 -6.88 -2.18
CA VAL A 164 8.79 -5.74 -1.93
C VAL A 164 7.76 -6.05 -0.84
N PHE A 165 7.62 -5.15 0.13
CA PHE A 165 6.51 -5.13 1.09
C PHE A 165 5.52 -4.03 0.72
N VAL A 166 4.28 -4.39 0.36
CA VAL A 166 3.21 -3.39 0.13
C VAL A 166 2.46 -3.13 1.43
N ALA A 167 2.62 -1.91 1.96
CA ALA A 167 1.90 -1.40 3.12
C ALA A 167 0.79 -0.43 2.66
N LEU A 168 -0.48 -0.82 2.77
CA LEU A 168 -1.63 0.04 2.47
C LEU A 168 -2.01 0.84 3.73
N SER A 169 -2.54 2.05 3.57
CA SER A 169 -2.89 2.89 4.73
C SER A 169 -3.98 2.30 5.62
N HIS A 170 -4.84 1.44 5.06
CA HIS A 170 -5.99 0.84 5.74
C HIS A 170 -5.93 -0.70 5.84
N ASP A 171 -4.74 -1.30 5.79
CA ASP A 171 -4.56 -2.76 5.92
C ASP A 171 -4.57 -3.22 7.38
N ALA A 172 -5.76 -3.59 7.87
CA ALA A 172 -5.95 -4.16 9.21
C ALA A 172 -5.15 -5.48 9.46
N THR A 173 -4.61 -6.15 8.43
CA THR A 173 -3.74 -7.32 8.65
C THR A 173 -2.37 -6.95 9.23
N LEU A 174 -2.01 -5.66 9.18
CA LEU A 174 -0.77 -5.09 9.72
C LEU A 174 -0.89 -4.65 11.19
N GLU A 175 -2.09 -4.30 11.68
CA GLU A 175 -2.33 -3.76 13.03
C GLU A 175 -1.81 -4.74 14.09
N GLY A 176 -0.95 -4.24 15.01
CA GLY A 176 -0.33 -5.04 16.07
C GLY A 176 0.75 -6.04 15.63
N LYS A 177 1.15 -6.05 14.35
CA LYS A 177 2.23 -6.91 13.81
C LYS A 177 3.36 -6.11 13.17
N MET A 178 3.00 -5.19 12.27
CA MET A 178 3.98 -4.28 11.66
C MET A 178 4.52 -3.32 12.73
N PRO A 179 5.84 -3.07 12.79
CA PRO A 179 6.40 -2.11 13.72
C PRO A 179 5.98 -0.69 13.35
N GLU A 180 5.59 0.08 14.37
CA GLU A 180 5.21 1.48 14.27
C GLU A 180 6.33 2.38 14.82
N TYR A 181 6.30 3.67 14.46
CA TYR A 181 7.21 4.68 14.99
C TYR A 181 7.29 4.62 16.54
N PRO A 182 8.48 4.64 17.15
CA PRO A 182 9.78 5.04 16.58
C PRO A 182 10.59 3.91 15.91
N THR A 183 10.02 2.72 15.71
CA THR A 183 10.70 1.62 15.03
C THR A 183 10.58 1.77 13.52
N ALA A 184 11.68 1.56 12.79
CA ALA A 184 11.70 1.62 11.33
C ALA A 184 11.22 0.29 10.70
N LEU A 185 10.72 0.36 9.47
CA LEU A 185 10.36 -0.81 8.65
C LEU A 185 11.56 -1.49 8.00
N ASN A 186 12.76 -0.88 8.02
CA ASN A 186 13.98 -1.46 7.44
C ASN A 186 14.32 -2.83 8.05
N GLY A 187 14.76 -3.77 7.22
CA GLY A 187 14.99 -5.16 7.64
C GLY A 187 13.70 -5.98 7.78
N TRP A 188 12.56 -5.50 7.24
CA TRP A 188 11.30 -6.25 7.26
C TRP A 188 11.44 -7.63 6.63
N ARG A 189 12.32 -7.78 5.65
CA ARG A 189 12.42 -8.99 4.82
C ARG A 189 12.93 -10.21 5.60
N GLU A 190 13.72 -9.97 6.64
CA GLU A 190 14.24 -10.99 7.59
C GLU A 190 13.47 -10.99 8.92
N SER A 191 12.39 -10.20 9.03
CA SER A 191 11.66 -10.01 10.28
C SER A 191 10.62 -11.10 10.56
N SER A 192 10.52 -11.53 11.82
CA SER A 192 9.56 -12.54 12.26
C SER A 192 8.09 -12.10 12.12
N TRP A 193 7.81 -10.80 12.22
CA TRP A 193 6.46 -10.25 12.03
C TRP A 193 6.01 -10.40 10.57
N TRP A 194 6.91 -10.14 9.62
CA TRP A 194 6.62 -10.30 8.20
C TRP A 194 6.46 -11.76 7.81
N GLU A 195 7.29 -12.66 8.34
CA GLU A 195 7.09 -14.11 8.18
C GLU A 195 5.72 -14.58 8.71
N SER A 196 5.21 -13.99 9.80
CA SER A 196 3.85 -14.29 10.27
C SER A 196 2.81 -13.85 9.23
N ILE A 197 2.87 -12.60 8.77
CA ILE A 197 1.94 -12.04 7.80
C ILE A 197 1.96 -12.82 6.47
N LYS A 198 3.14 -13.18 5.95
CA LYS A 198 3.26 -14.03 4.75
C LYS A 198 2.60 -15.40 4.92
N ARG A 199 2.80 -16.07 6.06
CA ARG A 199 2.17 -17.36 6.36
C ARG A 199 0.65 -17.25 6.44
N GLU A 200 0.14 -16.22 7.11
CA GLU A 200 -1.30 -15.95 7.22
C GLU A 200 -1.95 -15.69 5.85
N ARG A 201 -1.34 -14.82 5.03
CA ARG A 201 -1.81 -14.54 3.65
C ARG A 201 -1.82 -15.79 2.79
N THR A 202 -0.76 -16.59 2.84
CA THR A 202 -0.68 -17.87 2.11
C THR A 202 -1.78 -18.85 2.55
N GLN A 203 -2.05 -18.94 3.86
CA GLN A 203 -3.11 -19.81 4.39
C GLN A 203 -4.52 -19.32 4.03
N ALA A 204 -4.74 -18.00 3.95
CA ALA A 204 -6.02 -17.44 3.52
C ALA A 204 -6.36 -17.82 2.07
N LEU A 205 -5.38 -17.75 1.16
CA LEU A 205 -5.55 -18.13 -0.26
C LEU A 205 -5.83 -19.63 -0.49
N ILE A 206 -5.50 -20.50 0.48
CA ILE A 206 -5.72 -21.96 0.39
C ILE A 206 -7.12 -22.35 0.91
N ARG A 207 -7.77 -21.52 1.72
CA ARG A 207 -9.13 -21.78 2.20
C ARG A 207 -10.13 -21.38 1.11
N PRO A 208 -11.04 -22.28 0.68
CA PRO A 208 -12.12 -21.86 -0.20
C PRO A 208 -13.00 -20.83 0.52
N ALA A 209 -13.54 -19.87 -0.23
CA ALA A 209 -14.61 -19.02 0.27
C ALA A 209 -15.78 -19.91 0.75
N ALA A 210 -16.21 -19.69 1.99
CA ALA A 210 -17.23 -20.48 2.67
C ALA A 210 -18.65 -19.94 2.39
#